data_AF-A0A959BXF7-F1
#
_entry.id   AF-A0A959BXF7-F1
#
_cell.length_a   1.000
_cell.length_b   1.000
_cell.length_c   1.000
_cell.angle_alpha   90.00
_cell.angle_beta   90.00
_cell.angle_gamma   90.00
#
_symmetry.space_group_name_H-M   'P 1'
#
loop_
_entity.id
_entity.type
_entity.pdbx_description
1 polymer ?
#
loop_
_entity_poly.entity_id
_entity_poly.type
_entity_poly.pdbx_seq_one_letter_code
_entity_poly.pdbx_strand_id
1 'polypeptide(L)'
;MQQRLSLYAWALCSLFLLATGLLYYPKWKMAQTEATISWDVSGYYFYLPAVFIYKDLKQVSFRETIHEKYHPASSPYQAFEHPSGHYVMKYSAGMAVQYLPFFLAAHVLAKPFGYEADGFSRPYQLAIGLGSLLVAMLGLWLLRNNLLVYFPDKAVAGVLLLLVFATNYLDYAAINGAMTHNYLFTLYALLVWLTIRFYQWPSWWKAAGIGLVLGLAALTRPTEIIAVLIPLLWGIPHMIALRERLAFFRQHWRLLLLAALACLAVGSIQLIYWKYVSGDWIVYSYQDQGFSWLAPHVKDGLLSFRAGWLVYTPSMLFALLGFFTLYRQHRPLFWPALAFSLVFMYITFAWDIWWYGGSLGQRAMVQAYAILAFPLASLIQWLLRQKRWLQYGFVALSLLFSYYNLWWTHQAHRGGLFASEQMTKPYFWRVLFRYDVPEEALKLLDTKYIHEGQRHGVQLIYENGFEADSSATGCPLPPISGQHSLCLGKEQQFSPVYDIPFQPEKRQWLRASATFRCQDKEWDTWRMTQFIVRFKQDDEKVKEHLIRVYRFLDTGQSRELYLDCKFPRKPFNHIEVAFWNADSDKPIAIDNLKIEVYE
;
A
#
# COMPACT_ATOMS: atom_id res chain seq x y z
N MET A 1 41.15 12.31 11.38
CA MET A 1 39.71 12.46 11.71
C MET A 1 38.94 11.28 11.13
N GLN A 2 38.34 10.43 11.98
CA GLN A 2 37.35 9.45 11.50
C GLN A 2 36.20 10.23 10.82
N GLN A 3 35.95 9.94 9.54
CA GLN A 3 34.82 10.52 8.83
C GLN A 3 33.53 10.11 9.55
N ARG A 4 32.68 11.08 9.88
CA ARG A 4 31.38 10.90 10.56
C ARG A 4 30.20 11.15 9.61
N LEU A 5 30.39 10.95 8.31
CA LEU A 5 29.39 11.25 7.28
C LEU A 5 28.13 10.41 7.47
N SER A 6 28.24 9.15 7.88
CA SER A 6 27.05 8.33 8.13
C SER A 6 26.24 8.83 9.34
N LEU A 7 26.89 9.45 10.32
CA LEU A 7 26.21 10.06 11.47
C LEU A 7 25.44 11.32 11.04
N TYR A 8 26.08 12.18 10.23
CA TYR A 8 25.41 13.35 9.67
C TYR A 8 24.27 12.96 8.72
N ALA A 9 24.45 11.93 7.91
CA ALA A 9 23.38 11.38 7.06
C ALA A 9 22.21 10.86 7.91
N TRP A 10 22.47 10.12 8.99
CA TRP A 10 21.43 9.68 9.93
C TRP A 10 20.70 10.87 10.57
N ALA A 11 21.43 11.90 11.02
CA ALA A 11 20.83 13.09 11.61
C ALA A 11 19.97 13.86 10.59
N LEU A 12 20.46 14.05 9.37
CA LEU A 12 19.71 14.67 8.27
C LEU A 12 18.45 13.88 7.94
N CYS A 13 18.57 12.56 7.78
CA CYS A 13 17.44 11.67 7.54
C CYS A 13 16.40 11.79 8.67
N SER A 14 16.84 11.76 9.92
CA SER A 14 15.96 11.86 11.08
C SER A 14 15.24 13.21 11.15
N LEU A 15 15.95 14.31 10.93
CA LEU A 15 15.36 15.65 10.86
C LEU A 15 14.36 15.76 9.71
N PHE A 16 14.66 15.16 8.57
CA PHE A 16 13.74 15.14 7.43
C PHE A 16 12.49 14.32 7.72
N LEU A 17 12.60 13.12 8.31
CA LEU A 17 11.45 12.32 8.75
C LEU A 17 10.56 13.10 9.73
N LEU A 18 11.17 13.77 10.71
CA LEU A 18 10.45 14.63 11.66
C LEU A 18 9.75 15.79 10.97
N ALA A 19 10.43 16.50 10.07
CA ALA A 19 9.84 17.59 9.29
C ALA A 19 8.68 17.09 8.43
N THR A 20 8.82 15.93 7.79
CA THR A 20 7.76 15.33 6.98
C THR A 20 6.55 14.95 7.82
N GLY A 21 6.74 14.23 8.92
CA GLY A 21 5.64 13.73 9.77
C GLY A 21 4.99 14.80 10.68
N LEU A 22 5.70 15.87 11.04
CA LEU A 22 5.19 16.90 11.96
C LEU A 22 4.76 18.19 11.28
N LEU A 23 5.38 18.55 10.16
CA LEU A 23 5.16 19.84 9.49
C LEU A 23 4.52 19.67 8.11
N TYR A 24 5.01 18.73 7.30
CA TYR A 24 4.55 18.57 5.93
C TYR A 24 3.20 17.82 5.84
N TYR A 25 3.05 16.66 6.47
CA TYR A 25 1.81 15.90 6.44
C TYR A 25 1.47 15.29 7.82
N PRO A 26 1.06 16.13 8.79
CA PRO A 26 0.80 15.67 10.15
C PRO A 26 -0.53 14.93 10.27
N LYS A 27 -0.54 13.62 9.95
CA LYS A 27 -1.73 12.75 10.04
C LYS A 27 -2.42 12.80 11.40
N TRP A 28 -1.69 13.04 12.48
CA TRP A 28 -2.26 13.16 13.83
C TRP A 28 -3.18 14.38 14.02
N LYS A 29 -3.14 15.35 13.11
CA LYS A 29 -4.07 16.50 13.06
C LYS A 29 -5.26 16.25 12.11
N MET A 30 -5.19 15.25 11.26
CA MET A 30 -6.21 14.94 10.27
C MET A 30 -7.34 14.12 10.89
N ALA A 31 -8.48 14.10 10.23
CA ALA A 31 -9.68 13.41 10.68
C ALA A 31 -9.99 12.21 9.78
N GLN A 32 -10.91 11.36 10.23
CA GLN A 32 -11.45 10.24 9.46
C GLN A 32 -10.33 9.29 8.95
N THR A 33 -10.42 8.90 7.68
CA THR A 33 -9.52 7.97 7.00
C THR A 33 -8.09 8.48 6.85
N GLU A 34 -7.85 9.78 7.01
CA GLU A 34 -6.51 10.39 6.97
C GLU A 34 -5.86 10.54 8.35
N ALA A 35 -6.55 10.16 9.43
CA ALA A 35 -5.96 10.14 10.77
C ALA A 35 -4.79 9.13 10.87
N THR A 36 -4.03 9.19 11.96
CA THR A 36 -2.92 8.23 12.20
C THR A 36 -3.45 6.82 12.47
N ILE A 37 -4.50 6.72 13.27
CA ILE A 37 -5.18 5.48 13.64
C ILE A 37 -6.38 5.30 12.70
N SER A 38 -6.10 5.03 11.43
CA SER A 38 -7.08 4.77 10.37
C SER A 38 -6.74 3.52 9.58
N TRP A 39 -7.70 3.00 8.81
CA TRP A 39 -7.58 1.80 7.99
C TRP A 39 -6.94 0.63 8.76
N ASP A 40 -5.93 -0.04 8.18
CA ASP A 40 -5.19 -1.13 8.80
C ASP A 40 -4.65 -0.78 10.20
N VAL A 41 -4.20 0.47 10.42
CA VAL A 41 -3.65 0.91 11.71
C VAL A 41 -4.71 0.86 12.80
N SER A 42 -5.96 1.22 12.49
CA SER A 42 -7.05 1.12 13.45
C SER A 42 -7.30 -0.32 13.89
N GLY A 43 -7.15 -1.29 12.98
CA GLY A 43 -7.28 -2.71 13.29
C GLY A 43 -6.09 -3.27 14.09
N TYR A 44 -4.86 -2.89 13.74
CA TYR A 44 -3.65 -3.22 14.50
C TYR A 44 -3.71 -2.73 15.96
N TYR A 45 -4.28 -1.53 16.13
CA TYR A 45 -4.34 -0.82 17.40
C TYR A 45 -5.50 -1.28 18.30
N PHE A 46 -6.56 -1.85 17.72
CA PHE A 46 -7.86 -2.09 18.36
C PHE A 46 -7.80 -2.91 19.66
N TYR A 47 -6.81 -3.80 19.79
CA TYR A 47 -6.53 -4.56 21.02
C TYR A 47 -6.33 -3.67 22.25
N LEU A 48 -5.69 -2.50 22.11
CA LEU A 48 -5.34 -1.63 23.24
C LEU A 48 -6.57 -1.03 23.93
N PRO A 49 -7.45 -0.28 23.24
CA PRO A 49 -8.66 0.22 23.88
C PRO A 49 -9.56 -0.91 24.38
N ALA A 50 -9.66 -2.03 23.64
CA ALA A 50 -10.45 -3.18 24.06
C ALA A 50 -9.99 -3.77 25.41
N VAL A 51 -8.67 -3.86 25.64
CA VAL A 51 -8.09 -4.37 26.89
C VAL A 51 -8.15 -3.34 28.02
N PHE A 52 -7.65 -2.12 27.77
CA PHE A 52 -7.31 -1.18 28.84
C PHE A 52 -8.42 -0.18 29.17
N ILE A 53 -9.33 0.11 28.23
CA ILE A 53 -10.37 1.13 28.38
C ILE A 53 -11.72 0.44 28.56
N TYR A 54 -12.15 -0.30 27.54
CA TYR A 54 -13.50 -0.87 27.48
C TYR A 54 -13.61 -2.22 28.19
N LYS A 55 -12.48 -2.92 28.39
CA LYS A 55 -12.42 -4.26 29.00
C LYS A 55 -13.34 -5.27 28.29
N ASP A 56 -13.48 -5.12 26.97
CA ASP A 56 -14.35 -5.91 26.11
C ASP A 56 -13.58 -6.38 24.87
N LEU A 57 -12.91 -7.53 25.03
CA LEU A 57 -12.17 -8.20 23.95
C LEU A 57 -13.03 -9.17 23.12
N LYS A 58 -14.22 -9.53 23.61
CA LYS A 58 -15.05 -10.59 23.01
C LYS A 58 -16.16 -10.03 22.13
N GLN A 59 -16.85 -9.01 22.61
CA GLN A 59 -17.99 -8.42 21.90
C GLN A 59 -17.60 -7.14 21.18
N VAL A 60 -16.57 -6.44 21.67
CA VAL A 60 -16.10 -5.14 21.14
C VAL A 60 -17.26 -4.18 20.89
N SER A 61 -18.20 -4.11 21.82
CA SER A 61 -19.46 -3.34 21.70
C SER A 61 -19.26 -1.84 21.42
N PHE A 62 -18.11 -1.30 21.83
CA PHE A 62 -17.71 0.09 21.58
C PHE A 62 -17.34 0.40 20.12
N ARG A 63 -17.19 -0.63 19.26
CA ARG A 63 -16.71 -0.50 17.88
C ARG A 63 -17.57 0.45 17.04
N GLU A 64 -18.90 0.33 17.12
CA GLU A 64 -19.82 1.19 16.36
C GLU A 64 -19.73 2.64 16.81
N THR A 65 -19.72 2.89 18.12
CA THR A 65 -19.59 4.25 18.67
C THR A 65 -18.26 4.90 18.25
N ILE A 66 -17.16 4.15 18.26
CA ILE A 66 -15.86 4.65 17.76
C ILE A 66 -15.91 4.90 16.25
N HIS A 67 -16.56 4.02 15.50
CA HIS A 67 -16.69 4.17 14.05
C HIS A 67 -17.50 5.42 13.68
N GLU A 68 -18.66 5.63 14.28
CA GLU A 68 -19.51 6.80 14.08
C GLU A 68 -18.83 8.10 14.53
N LYS A 69 -18.03 8.06 15.60
CA LYS A 69 -17.37 9.27 16.12
C LYS A 69 -16.13 9.66 15.31
N TYR A 70 -15.30 8.69 14.95
CA TYR A 70 -13.97 8.96 14.38
C TYR A 70 -13.82 8.60 12.90
N HIS A 71 -14.73 7.80 12.34
CA HIS A 71 -14.69 7.30 10.95
C HIS A 71 -13.29 6.80 10.53
N PRO A 72 -12.65 5.89 11.30
CA PRO A 72 -11.27 5.47 11.03
C PRO A 72 -11.14 4.66 9.74
N ALA A 73 -12.24 4.19 9.16
CA ALA A 73 -12.31 3.40 7.93
C ALA A 73 -13.68 3.62 7.26
N SER A 74 -13.86 3.13 6.04
CA SER A 74 -15.16 3.14 5.35
C SER A 74 -16.22 2.23 5.98
N SER A 75 -15.79 1.22 6.73
CA SER A 75 -16.66 0.31 7.49
C SER A 75 -15.95 -0.18 8.76
N PRO A 76 -16.66 -0.69 9.78
CA PRO A 76 -16.05 -1.16 11.03
C PRO A 76 -15.39 -2.54 10.89
N TYR A 77 -14.57 -2.77 9.87
CA TYR A 77 -14.00 -4.09 9.55
C TYR A 77 -12.89 -4.59 10.50
N GLN A 78 -12.57 -3.86 11.58
CA GLN A 78 -11.48 -4.19 12.50
C GLN A 78 -11.65 -5.57 13.18
N ALA A 79 -12.90 -6.02 13.32
CA ALA A 79 -13.25 -7.35 13.81
C ALA A 79 -14.41 -7.92 13.00
N PHE A 80 -14.51 -9.24 12.94
CA PHE A 80 -15.58 -9.98 12.26
C PHE A 80 -16.27 -10.95 13.22
N GLU A 81 -17.53 -11.25 12.93
CA GLU A 81 -18.31 -12.19 13.73
C GLU A 81 -17.84 -13.63 13.48
N HIS A 82 -17.56 -14.36 14.56
CA HIS A 82 -17.12 -15.75 14.54
C HIS A 82 -18.28 -16.69 14.89
N PRO A 83 -18.32 -17.95 14.40
CA PRO A 83 -19.35 -18.94 14.75
C PRO A 83 -19.56 -19.19 16.25
N SER A 84 -18.61 -18.77 17.11
CA SER A 84 -18.75 -18.80 18.56
C SER A 84 -19.70 -17.74 19.13
N GLY A 85 -20.22 -16.80 18.31
CA GLY A 85 -21.01 -15.65 18.75
C GLY A 85 -20.20 -14.50 19.35
N HIS A 86 -18.88 -14.51 19.14
CA HIS A 86 -17.96 -13.44 19.54
C HIS A 86 -17.34 -12.79 18.30
N TYR A 87 -16.77 -11.60 18.46
CA TYR A 87 -16.04 -10.90 17.42
C TYR A 87 -14.54 -11.14 17.53
N VAL A 88 -13.93 -11.62 16.45
CA VAL A 88 -12.48 -11.85 16.35
C VAL A 88 -11.84 -10.71 15.57
N MET A 89 -10.76 -10.13 16.11
CA MET A 89 -10.01 -9.07 15.45
C MET A 89 -9.31 -9.60 14.20
N LYS A 90 -9.39 -8.82 13.12
CA LYS A 90 -8.87 -9.20 11.79
C LYS A 90 -7.35 -9.33 11.77
N TYR A 91 -6.64 -8.41 12.40
CA TYR A 91 -5.17 -8.35 12.39
C TYR A 91 -4.59 -8.92 13.67
N SER A 92 -3.32 -9.34 13.65
CA SER A 92 -2.65 -9.87 14.84
C SER A 92 -2.20 -8.77 15.81
N ALA A 93 -2.01 -9.14 17.08
CA ALA A 93 -1.77 -8.20 18.18
C ALA A 93 -0.36 -7.58 18.24
N GLY A 94 0.57 -7.93 17.34
CA GLY A 94 1.98 -7.55 17.48
C GLY A 94 2.25 -6.05 17.41
N MET A 95 1.44 -5.32 16.63
CA MET A 95 1.50 -3.86 16.62
C MET A 95 0.96 -3.25 17.91
N ALA A 96 -0.14 -3.77 18.45
CA ALA A 96 -0.67 -3.32 19.74
C ALA A 96 0.38 -3.44 20.87
N VAL A 97 1.14 -4.54 20.90
CA VAL A 97 2.24 -4.72 21.86
C VAL A 97 3.31 -3.62 21.69
N GLN A 98 3.66 -3.27 20.46
CA GLN A 98 4.65 -2.23 20.15
C GLN A 98 4.15 -0.81 20.42
N TYR A 99 2.84 -0.58 20.28
CA TYR A 99 2.19 0.69 20.56
C TYR A 99 1.95 0.94 22.04
N LEU A 100 1.89 -0.12 22.85
CA LEU A 100 1.55 -0.05 24.28
C LEU A 100 2.23 1.09 25.06
N PRO A 101 3.55 1.32 24.99
CA PRO A 101 4.16 2.43 25.74
C PRO A 101 3.63 3.81 25.33
N PHE A 102 3.41 4.03 24.03
CA PHE A 102 2.89 5.30 23.50
C PHE A 102 1.40 5.47 23.82
N PHE A 103 0.64 4.37 23.75
CA PHE A 103 -0.76 4.34 24.14
C PHE A 103 -0.96 4.70 25.62
N LEU A 104 -0.18 4.10 26.52
CA LEU A 104 -0.28 4.38 27.95
C LEU A 104 0.08 5.83 28.26
N ALA A 105 1.11 6.37 27.61
CA ALA A 105 1.46 7.79 27.72
C ALA A 105 0.31 8.69 27.26
N ALA A 106 -0.32 8.39 26.12
CA ALA A 106 -1.49 9.12 25.65
C ALA A 106 -2.68 9.00 26.61
N HIS A 107 -2.94 7.81 27.14
CA HIS A 107 -4.06 7.55 28.04
C HIS A 107 -3.96 8.34 29.34
N VAL A 108 -2.77 8.38 29.93
CA VAL A 108 -2.49 9.18 31.14
C VAL A 108 -2.64 10.68 30.87
N LEU A 109 -2.25 11.15 29.68
CA LEU A 109 -2.24 12.57 29.32
C LEU A 109 -3.58 13.07 28.74
N ALA A 110 -4.47 12.19 28.28
CA ALA A 110 -5.68 12.59 27.59
C ALA A 110 -6.60 13.47 28.45
N LYS A 111 -7.01 12.99 29.63
CA LYS A 111 -7.90 13.74 30.55
C LYS A 111 -7.27 15.04 31.05
N PRO A 112 -5.99 15.07 31.52
CA PRO A 112 -5.34 16.32 31.92
C PRO A 112 -5.33 17.41 30.85
N PHE A 113 -5.27 17.04 29.57
CA PHE A 113 -5.32 17.99 28.46
C PHE A 113 -6.74 18.26 27.91
N GLY A 114 -7.79 17.80 28.61
CA GLY A 114 -9.18 18.05 28.23
C GLY A 114 -9.69 17.17 27.08
N TYR A 115 -9.00 16.09 26.75
CA TYR A 115 -9.42 15.13 25.73
C TYR A 115 -10.09 13.90 26.36
N GLU A 116 -10.99 13.27 25.60
CA GLU A 116 -11.58 12.00 26.00
C GLU A 116 -10.54 10.88 26.05
N ALA A 117 -10.62 10.04 27.08
CA ALA A 117 -9.76 8.88 27.25
C ALA A 117 -10.38 7.63 26.63
N ASP A 118 -10.78 7.71 25.36
CA ASP A 118 -11.48 6.66 24.60
C ASP A 118 -10.55 5.80 23.71
N GLY A 119 -9.27 6.15 23.63
CA GLY A 119 -8.29 5.45 22.81
C GLY A 119 -8.15 6.01 21.40
N PHE A 120 -9.00 6.94 20.95
CA PHE A 120 -8.95 7.45 19.56
C PHE A 120 -8.80 8.96 19.47
N SER A 121 -9.04 9.68 20.57
CA SER A 121 -8.82 11.12 20.65
C SER A 121 -7.38 11.55 20.30
N ARG A 122 -7.21 12.85 20.06
CA ARG A 122 -5.98 13.43 19.50
C ARG A 122 -4.66 13.05 20.21
N PRO A 123 -4.60 12.94 21.55
CA PRO A 123 -3.38 12.47 22.23
C PRO A 123 -2.91 11.08 21.78
N TYR A 124 -3.84 10.15 21.50
CA TYR A 124 -3.49 8.82 20.99
C TYR A 124 -2.94 8.89 19.57
N GLN A 125 -3.58 9.65 18.70
CA GLN A 125 -3.12 9.89 17.32
C GLN A 125 -1.68 10.44 17.31
N LEU A 126 -1.42 11.44 18.16
CA LEU A 126 -0.10 12.07 18.28
C LEU A 126 0.94 11.10 18.86
N ALA A 127 0.63 10.38 19.95
CA ALA A 127 1.58 9.49 20.59
C ALA A 127 1.97 8.31 19.69
N ILE A 128 1.02 7.71 18.98
CA ILE A 128 1.29 6.64 18.01
C ILE A 128 2.10 7.17 16.83
N GLY A 129 1.77 8.36 16.30
CA GLY A 129 2.53 8.99 15.22
C GLY A 129 3.97 9.33 15.63
N LEU A 130 4.17 9.95 16.79
CA LEU A 130 5.50 10.25 17.34
C LEU A 130 6.29 8.98 17.66
N GLY A 131 5.64 7.98 18.26
CA GLY A 131 6.26 6.70 18.55
C GLY A 131 6.79 6.01 17.29
N SER A 132 6.03 6.08 16.21
CA SER A 132 6.41 5.55 14.90
C SER A 132 7.66 6.24 14.34
N LEU A 133 7.74 7.57 14.46
CA LEU A 133 8.93 8.35 14.06
C LEU A 133 10.17 7.98 14.88
N LEU A 134 10.02 7.81 16.19
CA LEU A 134 11.12 7.37 17.07
C LEU A 134 11.62 5.97 16.69
N VAL A 135 10.70 5.05 16.38
CA VAL A 135 11.04 3.70 15.90
C VAL A 135 11.79 3.78 14.57
N ALA A 136 11.36 4.62 13.62
CA ALA A 136 12.06 4.81 12.34
C ALA A 136 13.50 5.31 12.53
N MET A 137 13.70 6.28 13.41
CA MET A 137 15.02 6.83 13.74
C MET A 137 15.93 5.78 14.37
N LEU A 138 15.38 4.96 15.27
CA LEU A 138 16.10 3.82 15.88
C LEU A 138 16.46 2.77 14.82
N GLY A 139 15.54 2.43 13.91
CA GLY A 139 15.78 1.49 12.81
C GLY A 139 16.93 1.94 11.91
N LEU A 140 16.94 3.21 11.49
CA LEU A 140 18.03 3.77 10.70
C LEU A 140 19.37 3.80 11.47
N TRP A 141 19.35 4.05 12.78
CA TRP A 141 20.54 4.02 13.63
C TRP A 141 21.11 2.59 13.75
N LEU A 142 20.24 1.59 13.98
CA LEU A 142 20.63 0.19 14.02
C LEU A 142 21.19 -0.27 12.67
N LEU A 143 20.53 0.10 11.56
CA LEU A 143 21.00 -0.19 10.22
C LEU A 143 22.39 0.40 9.97
N ARG A 144 22.59 1.68 10.33
CA ARG A 144 23.90 2.34 10.25
C ARG A 144 24.97 1.51 10.98
N ASN A 145 24.70 1.10 12.22
CA ASN A 145 25.66 0.33 13.02
C ASN A 145 25.96 -1.03 12.40
N ASN A 146 24.95 -1.71 11.86
CA ASN A 146 25.13 -3.00 11.19
C ASN A 146 26.00 -2.88 9.94
N LEU A 147 25.78 -1.85 9.13
CA LEU A 147 26.56 -1.64 7.90
C LEU A 147 28.00 -1.20 8.19
N LEU A 148 28.23 -0.41 9.25
CA LEU A 148 29.58 0.02 9.65
C LEU A 148 30.49 -1.12 10.10
N VAL A 149 29.94 -2.30 10.41
CA VAL A 149 30.74 -3.51 10.66
C VAL A 149 31.50 -3.97 9.40
N TYR A 150 30.94 -3.72 8.21
CA TYR A 150 31.43 -4.29 6.95
C TYR A 150 31.84 -3.25 5.90
N PHE A 151 31.30 -2.04 5.97
CA PHE A 151 31.41 -1.02 4.93
C PHE A 151 31.97 0.31 5.46
N PRO A 152 32.68 1.08 4.61
CA PRO A 152 33.21 2.38 5.00
C PRO A 152 32.09 3.40 5.25
N ASP A 153 32.34 4.35 6.15
CA ASP A 153 31.40 5.39 6.58
C ASP A 153 30.72 6.13 5.42
N LYS A 154 31.47 6.45 4.35
CA LYS A 154 30.94 7.07 3.12
C LYS A 154 29.87 6.24 2.42
N ALA A 155 30.07 4.93 2.31
CA ALA A 155 29.11 4.04 1.66
C ALA A 155 27.83 3.93 2.49
N VAL A 156 27.98 3.80 3.81
CA VAL A 156 26.85 3.78 4.76
C VAL A 156 26.04 5.08 4.69
N ALA A 157 26.71 6.24 4.62
CA ALA A 157 26.03 7.51 4.43
C ALA A 157 25.17 7.53 3.16
N GLY A 158 25.72 7.05 2.04
CA GLY A 158 24.99 6.94 0.77
C GLY A 158 23.78 6.02 0.84
N VAL A 159 23.88 4.89 1.55
CA VAL A 159 22.74 3.97 1.77
C VAL A 159 21.62 4.66 2.53
N LEU A 160 21.92 5.33 3.66
CA LEU A 160 20.90 5.99 4.47
C LEU A 160 20.16 7.07 3.66
N LEU A 161 20.91 7.89 2.92
CA LEU A 161 20.32 8.93 2.06
C LEU A 161 19.45 8.32 0.96
N LEU A 162 19.93 7.28 0.26
CA LEU A 162 19.13 6.64 -0.78
C LEU A 162 17.87 5.96 -0.24
N LEU A 163 17.95 5.28 0.90
CA LEU A 163 16.77 4.67 1.51
C LEU A 163 15.72 5.72 1.84
N VAL A 164 16.09 6.81 2.51
CA VAL A 164 15.11 7.82 2.93
C VAL A 164 14.61 8.66 1.75
N PHE A 165 15.49 9.15 0.88
CA PHE A 165 15.08 10.11 -0.15
C PHE A 165 14.65 9.47 -1.46
N ALA A 166 15.16 8.27 -1.80
CA ALA A 166 14.96 7.65 -3.11
C ALA A 166 14.08 6.39 -3.07
N THR A 167 13.45 6.08 -1.94
CA THR A 167 12.54 4.93 -1.80
C THR A 167 11.28 5.31 -1.05
N ASN A 168 10.24 4.50 -1.22
CA ASN A 168 8.99 4.65 -0.48
C ASN A 168 9.15 4.50 1.05
N TYR A 169 10.34 4.22 1.59
CA TYR A 169 10.61 4.25 3.04
C TYR A 169 10.19 5.57 3.68
N LEU A 170 10.38 6.72 3.03
CA LEU A 170 9.95 8.02 3.57
C LEU A 170 8.46 8.03 3.90
N ASP A 171 7.63 7.58 2.96
CA ASP A 171 6.19 7.50 3.16
C ASP A 171 5.85 6.62 4.36
N TYR A 172 6.36 5.39 4.37
CA TYR A 172 6.04 4.40 5.41
C TYR A 172 6.77 4.63 6.74
N ALA A 173 7.70 5.57 6.83
CA ALA A 173 8.37 5.94 8.07
C ALA A 173 7.84 7.26 8.67
N ALA A 174 7.56 8.26 7.83
CA ALA A 174 7.19 9.61 8.29
C ALA A 174 5.69 9.89 8.25
N ILE A 175 4.98 9.47 7.19
CA ILE A 175 3.57 9.80 6.98
C ILE A 175 2.70 8.64 7.46
N ASN A 176 2.93 7.47 6.87
CA ASN A 176 2.28 6.23 7.20
C ASN A 176 3.10 5.37 8.19
N GLY A 177 3.89 6.05 9.05
CA GLY A 177 4.81 5.45 10.03
C GLY A 177 4.19 4.40 10.96
N ALA A 178 2.90 4.57 11.25
CA ALA A 178 2.16 3.66 12.10
C ALA A 178 1.90 2.30 11.44
N MET A 179 1.95 2.16 10.12
CA MET A 179 1.83 0.82 9.52
C MET A 179 2.94 -0.13 9.99
N THR A 180 2.73 -1.45 9.81
CA THR A 180 3.65 -2.49 10.27
C THR A 180 5.08 -2.37 9.71
N HIS A 181 5.24 -1.74 8.54
CA HIS A 181 6.46 -1.84 7.73
C HIS A 181 7.69 -1.18 8.36
N ASN A 182 7.52 0.00 8.95
CA ASN A 182 8.60 0.71 9.64
C ASN A 182 9.03 -0.01 10.93
N TYR A 183 8.07 -0.53 11.68
CA TYR A 183 8.32 -1.35 12.86
C TYR A 183 9.06 -2.64 12.49
N LEU A 184 8.60 -3.35 11.44
CA LEU A 184 9.26 -4.55 10.95
C LEU A 184 10.66 -4.28 10.39
N PHE A 185 10.87 -3.17 9.66
CA PHE A 185 12.20 -2.72 9.25
C PHE A 185 13.13 -2.56 10.46
N THR A 186 12.65 -1.93 11.52
CA THR A 186 13.41 -1.72 12.76
C THR A 186 13.69 -3.03 13.49
N LEU A 187 12.70 -3.94 13.56
CA LEU A 187 12.88 -5.29 14.11
C LEU A 187 13.90 -6.10 13.31
N TYR A 188 13.90 -6.00 11.97
CA TYR A 188 14.90 -6.66 11.13
C TYR A 188 16.30 -6.08 11.33
N ALA A 189 16.43 -4.75 11.43
CA ALA A 189 17.70 -4.12 11.76
C ALA A 189 18.20 -4.53 13.15
N LEU A 190 17.31 -4.64 14.15
CA LEU A 190 17.64 -5.14 15.48
C LEU A 190 18.04 -6.64 15.46
N LEU A 191 17.32 -7.46 14.69
CA LEU A 191 17.62 -8.88 14.53
C LEU A 191 19.00 -9.09 13.93
N VAL A 192 19.36 -8.34 12.88
CA VAL A 192 20.71 -8.36 12.30
C VAL A 192 21.74 -7.93 13.33
N TRP A 193 21.47 -6.87 14.09
CA TRP A 193 22.38 -6.38 15.14
C TRP A 193 22.65 -7.45 16.21
N LEU A 194 21.58 -8.07 16.73
CA LEU A 194 21.67 -9.16 17.70
C LEU A 194 22.40 -10.37 17.11
N THR A 195 22.11 -10.72 15.85
CA THR A 195 22.74 -11.84 15.14
C THR A 195 24.26 -11.66 15.02
N ILE A 196 24.71 -10.48 14.56
CA ILE A 196 26.15 -10.16 14.45
C ILE A 196 26.81 -10.31 15.81
N ARG A 197 26.22 -9.74 16.87
CA ARG A 197 26.79 -9.78 18.23
C ARG A 197 26.70 -11.16 18.87
N PHE A 198 25.72 -11.98 18.52
CA PHE A 198 25.57 -13.34 19.02
C PHE A 198 26.68 -14.23 18.47
N TYR A 199 26.98 -14.14 17.18
CA TYR A 199 28.06 -14.93 16.59
C TYR A 199 29.47 -14.45 16.97
N GLN A 200 29.64 -13.18 17.35
CA GLN A 200 30.90 -12.71 17.93
C GLN A 200 31.10 -13.21 19.36
N TRP A 201 30.05 -13.14 20.19
CA TRP A 201 30.12 -13.49 21.61
C TRP A 201 28.78 -14.10 22.05
N PRO A 202 28.60 -15.43 21.95
CA PRO A 202 27.33 -16.07 22.29
C PRO A 202 26.94 -15.81 23.74
N SER A 203 25.72 -15.35 23.99
CA SER A 203 25.20 -15.11 25.34
C SER A 203 23.69 -15.34 25.43
N TRP A 204 23.21 -15.66 26.63
CA TRP A 204 21.80 -15.96 26.88
C TRP A 204 20.87 -14.80 26.49
N TRP A 205 21.23 -13.55 26.83
CA TRP A 205 20.39 -12.39 26.55
C TRP A 205 20.30 -12.08 25.05
N LYS A 206 21.35 -12.37 24.27
CA LYS A 206 21.32 -12.22 22.81
C LYS A 206 20.45 -13.29 22.17
N ALA A 207 20.54 -14.52 22.66
CA ALA A 207 19.70 -15.61 22.19
C ALA A 207 18.22 -15.36 22.51
N ALA A 208 17.91 -14.97 23.76
CA ALA A 208 16.58 -14.54 24.16
C ALA A 208 16.10 -13.35 23.31
N GLY A 209 16.96 -12.34 23.10
CA GLY A 209 16.67 -11.19 22.25
C GLY A 209 16.32 -11.57 20.81
N ILE A 210 17.08 -12.49 20.19
CA ILE A 210 16.77 -13.01 18.85
C ILE A 210 15.39 -13.67 18.85
N GLY A 211 15.11 -14.51 19.84
CA GLY A 211 13.81 -15.15 20.01
C GLY A 211 12.66 -14.16 20.16
N LEU A 212 12.80 -13.17 21.05
CA LEU A 212 11.79 -12.14 21.29
C LEU A 212 11.51 -11.31 20.04
N VAL A 213 12.56 -10.91 19.30
CA VAL A 213 12.40 -10.12 18.06
C VAL A 213 11.74 -10.94 16.96
N LEU A 214 12.11 -12.22 16.80
CA LEU A 214 11.45 -13.13 15.84
C LEU A 214 9.98 -13.37 16.20
N GLY A 215 9.71 -13.64 17.48
CA GLY A 215 8.35 -13.82 17.99
C GLY A 215 7.51 -12.56 17.80
N LEU A 216 8.07 -11.37 18.03
CA LEU A 216 7.38 -10.10 17.82
C LEU A 216 7.16 -9.79 16.34
N ALA A 217 8.12 -10.10 15.46
CA ALA A 217 7.95 -9.97 14.02
C ALA A 217 6.83 -10.86 13.51
N ALA A 218 6.82 -12.14 13.90
CA ALA A 218 5.77 -13.10 13.56
C ALA A 218 4.41 -12.71 14.17
N LEU A 219 4.38 -12.19 15.40
CA LEU A 219 3.17 -11.67 16.03
C LEU A 219 2.65 -10.41 15.32
N THR A 220 3.54 -9.59 14.76
CA THR A 220 3.17 -8.40 13.98
C THR A 220 2.54 -8.81 12.65
N ARG A 221 3.15 -9.77 11.95
CA ARG A 221 2.63 -10.37 10.73
C ARG A 221 3.14 -11.83 10.66
N PRO A 222 2.27 -12.85 10.61
CA PRO A 222 2.72 -14.25 10.66
C PRO A 222 3.76 -14.65 9.61
N THR A 223 3.68 -14.05 8.42
CA THR A 223 4.64 -14.25 7.32
C THR A 223 6.07 -13.86 7.67
N GLU A 224 6.28 -12.97 8.64
CA GLU A 224 7.59 -12.43 9.00
C GLU A 224 8.43 -13.39 9.84
N ILE A 225 7.88 -14.57 10.21
CA ILE A 225 8.66 -15.65 10.83
C ILE A 225 9.85 -16.06 9.95
N ILE A 226 9.77 -15.83 8.63
CA ILE A 226 10.89 -16.05 7.69
C ILE A 226 12.14 -15.25 8.01
N ALA A 227 12.04 -14.20 8.83
CA ALA A 227 13.19 -13.49 9.37
C ALA A 227 14.15 -14.43 10.12
N VAL A 228 13.71 -15.62 10.56
CA VAL A 228 14.55 -16.67 11.15
C VAL A 228 15.71 -17.08 10.23
N LEU A 229 15.55 -16.95 8.91
CA LEU A 229 16.62 -17.20 7.94
C LEU A 229 17.84 -16.30 8.16
N ILE A 230 17.64 -15.09 8.70
CA ILE A 230 18.72 -14.14 8.99
C ILE A 230 19.69 -14.77 10.00
N PRO A 231 19.34 -15.03 11.27
CA PRO A 231 20.27 -15.63 12.23
C PRO A 231 20.75 -17.02 11.81
N LEU A 232 19.94 -17.84 11.13
CA LEU A 232 20.35 -19.18 10.72
C LEU A 232 21.44 -19.16 9.66
N LEU A 233 21.33 -18.29 8.67
CA LEU A 233 22.24 -18.25 7.52
C LEU A 233 23.38 -17.23 7.67
N TRP A 234 23.26 -16.24 8.57
CA TRP A 234 24.20 -15.11 8.63
C TRP A 234 25.67 -15.55 8.65
N GLY A 235 26.49 -14.95 7.80
CA GLY A 235 27.94 -15.19 7.79
C GLY A 235 28.37 -16.54 7.22
N ILE A 236 27.50 -17.28 6.50
CA ILE A 236 27.86 -18.55 5.86
C ILE A 236 28.36 -18.31 4.41
N PRO A 237 29.65 -18.51 4.10
CA PRO A 237 30.20 -18.26 2.76
C PRO A 237 29.94 -19.37 1.72
N HIS A 238 29.82 -20.64 2.15
CA HIS A 238 29.67 -21.82 1.28
C HIS A 238 29.13 -23.04 2.07
N MET A 239 28.79 -24.13 1.37
CA MET A 239 28.12 -25.32 1.95
C MET A 239 28.92 -26.04 3.05
N ILE A 240 30.26 -26.02 3.00
CA ILE A 240 31.10 -26.65 4.04
C ILE A 240 30.93 -25.93 5.39
N ALA A 241 30.79 -24.60 5.38
CA ALA A 241 30.51 -23.81 6.60
C ALA A 241 29.14 -24.12 7.23
N LEU A 242 28.25 -24.86 6.53
CA LEU A 242 27.02 -25.38 7.14
C LEU A 242 27.31 -26.44 8.20
N ARG A 243 28.37 -27.25 8.03
CA ARG A 243 28.78 -28.25 9.04
C ARG A 243 29.27 -27.58 10.32
N GLU A 244 30.06 -26.52 10.18
CA GLU A 244 30.51 -25.69 11.30
C GLU A 244 29.32 -25.02 12.02
N ARG A 245 28.35 -24.52 11.25
CA ARG A 245 27.11 -23.96 11.80
C ARG A 245 26.32 -25.00 12.61
N LEU A 246 26.20 -26.23 12.09
CA LEU A 246 25.53 -27.32 12.80
C LEU A 246 26.29 -27.74 14.06
N ALA A 247 27.62 -27.79 14.01
CA ALA A 247 28.44 -28.06 15.19
C ALA A 247 28.27 -26.97 16.26
N PHE A 248 28.27 -25.69 15.86
CA PHE A 248 27.99 -24.56 16.74
C PHE A 248 26.59 -24.67 17.38
N PHE A 249 25.58 -25.05 16.60
CA PHE A 249 24.22 -25.25 17.12
C PHE A 249 24.12 -26.40 18.12
N ARG A 250 24.83 -27.51 17.89
CA ARG A 250 24.91 -28.61 18.86
C ARG A 250 25.59 -28.17 20.15
N GLN A 251 26.69 -27.43 20.05
CA GLN A 251 27.42 -26.90 21.20
C GLN A 251 26.57 -25.91 22.01
N HIS A 252 25.79 -25.07 21.34
CA HIS A 252 24.99 -24.00 21.95
C HIS A 252 23.48 -24.28 21.98
N TRP A 253 23.06 -25.55 21.99
CA TRP A 253 21.65 -25.94 21.88
C TRP A 253 20.75 -25.30 22.95
N ARG A 254 21.25 -25.08 24.16
CA ARG A 254 20.52 -24.40 25.25
C ARG A 254 20.16 -22.95 24.89
N LEU A 255 21.05 -22.25 24.17
CA LEU A 255 20.80 -20.90 23.69
C LEU A 255 19.76 -20.90 22.57
N LEU A 256 19.80 -21.90 21.68
CA LEU A 256 18.78 -22.07 20.64
C LEU A 256 17.41 -22.40 21.23
N LEU A 257 17.36 -23.27 22.23
CA LEU A 257 16.13 -23.56 22.96
C LEU A 257 15.59 -22.30 23.64
N LEU A 258 16.44 -21.50 24.29
CA LEU A 258 16.02 -20.24 24.88
C LEU A 258 15.45 -19.27 23.82
N ALA A 259 16.09 -19.17 22.65
CA ALA A 259 15.57 -18.35 21.55
C ALA A 259 14.21 -18.88 21.05
N ALA A 260 14.05 -20.19 20.91
CA ALA A 260 12.79 -20.81 20.51
C ALA A 260 11.68 -20.58 21.54
N LEU A 261 11.98 -20.77 22.83
CA LEU A 261 11.03 -20.53 23.92
C LEU A 261 10.64 -19.05 24.01
N ALA A 262 11.58 -18.12 23.85
CA ALA A 262 11.28 -16.70 23.82
C ALA A 262 10.43 -16.30 22.61
N CYS A 263 10.70 -16.88 21.44
CA CYS A 263 9.87 -16.71 20.23
C CYS A 263 8.45 -17.23 20.45
N LEU A 264 8.31 -18.44 21.01
CA LEU A 264 7.01 -19.05 21.33
C LEU A 264 6.26 -18.25 22.39
N ALA A 265 6.93 -17.74 23.43
CA ALA A 265 6.30 -16.93 24.46
C ALA A 265 5.61 -15.70 23.87
N VAL A 266 6.30 -14.95 22.99
CA VAL A 266 5.69 -13.79 22.33
C VAL A 266 4.65 -14.20 21.29
N GLY A 267 4.95 -15.18 20.44
CA GLY A 267 4.03 -15.66 19.41
C GLY A 267 2.73 -16.25 19.97
N SER A 268 2.79 -16.86 21.16
CA SER A 268 1.64 -17.45 21.85
C SER A 268 0.59 -16.43 22.27
N ILE A 269 0.92 -15.12 22.32
CA ILE A 269 -0.05 -14.06 22.62
C ILE A 269 -1.25 -14.15 21.68
N GLN A 270 -1.01 -14.38 20.38
CA GLN A 270 -2.10 -14.51 19.40
C GLN A 270 -2.91 -15.80 19.60
N LEU A 271 -2.23 -16.92 19.91
CA LEU A 271 -2.87 -18.21 20.13
C LEU A 271 -3.78 -18.18 21.38
N ILE A 272 -3.30 -17.56 22.45
CA ILE A 272 -4.06 -17.35 23.69
C ILE A 272 -5.24 -16.43 23.43
N TYR A 273 -5.06 -15.35 22.66
CA TYR A 273 -6.15 -14.45 22.28
C TYR A 273 -7.25 -15.20 21.52
N TRP A 274 -6.91 -15.97 20.47
CA TRP A 274 -7.88 -16.77 19.74
C TRP A 274 -8.59 -17.76 20.67
N LYS A 275 -7.82 -18.50 21.50
CA LYS A 275 -8.42 -19.47 22.43
C LYS A 275 -9.39 -18.80 23.41
N TYR A 276 -9.07 -17.60 23.88
CA TYR A 276 -9.89 -16.84 24.81
C TYR A 276 -11.18 -16.29 24.16
N VAL A 277 -11.09 -15.79 22.93
CA VAL A 277 -12.21 -15.15 22.22
C VAL A 277 -13.06 -16.16 21.47
N SER A 278 -12.49 -16.95 20.56
CA SER A 278 -13.27 -17.88 19.74
C SER A 278 -13.46 -19.26 20.37
N GLY A 279 -12.56 -19.66 21.28
CA GLY A 279 -12.47 -21.03 21.79
C GLY A 279 -11.52 -21.92 20.97
N ASP A 280 -11.01 -21.41 19.84
CA ASP A 280 -10.12 -22.14 18.94
C ASP A 280 -8.67 -21.65 19.08
N TRP A 281 -7.71 -22.55 18.88
CA TRP A 281 -6.28 -22.20 18.95
C TRP A 281 -5.76 -21.49 17.70
N ILE A 282 -6.44 -21.64 16.56
CA ILE A 282 -6.07 -21.04 15.27
C ILE A 282 -7.34 -20.57 14.59
N VAL A 283 -7.38 -19.29 14.21
CA VAL A 283 -8.49 -18.70 13.48
C VAL A 283 -7.94 -17.98 12.24
N TYR A 284 -8.48 -18.29 11.06
CA TYR A 284 -8.11 -17.59 9.83
C TYR A 284 -8.85 -16.25 9.72
N SER A 285 -8.22 -15.18 10.19
CA SER A 285 -8.87 -13.88 10.35
C SER A 285 -8.95 -13.04 9.07
N TYR A 286 -8.35 -13.50 7.96
CA TYR A 286 -8.37 -12.81 6.66
C TYR A 286 -9.50 -13.29 5.73
N GLN A 287 -10.38 -14.17 6.21
CA GLN A 287 -11.59 -14.64 5.51
C GLN A 287 -11.28 -15.11 4.08
N ASP A 288 -11.75 -14.38 3.07
CA ASP A 288 -11.66 -14.79 1.66
C ASP A 288 -10.30 -14.47 1.00
N GLN A 289 -9.40 -13.77 1.69
CA GLN A 289 -8.09 -13.43 1.14
C GLN A 289 -7.10 -14.55 1.45
N GLY A 290 -6.36 -15.07 0.48
CA GLY A 290 -5.42 -16.18 0.68
C GLY A 290 -4.11 -16.00 -0.09
N PHE A 291 -3.50 -17.14 -0.47
CA PHE A 291 -2.23 -17.17 -1.18
C PHE A 291 -2.31 -17.99 -2.47
N SER A 292 -1.92 -17.35 -3.56
CA SER A 292 -1.69 -17.92 -4.89
C SER A 292 -0.28 -18.49 -5.02
N TRP A 293 0.04 -19.55 -4.27
CA TRP A 293 1.38 -20.15 -4.20
C TRP A 293 1.95 -20.63 -5.54
N LEU A 294 1.11 -21.18 -6.41
CA LEU A 294 1.54 -21.77 -7.70
C LEU A 294 1.68 -20.73 -8.81
N ALA A 295 1.01 -19.58 -8.67
CA ALA A 295 1.04 -18.49 -9.63
C ALA A 295 1.25 -17.15 -8.91
N PRO A 296 2.38 -16.97 -8.19
CA PRO A 296 2.62 -15.75 -7.44
C PRO A 296 2.76 -14.56 -8.41
N HIS A 297 2.24 -13.42 -8.00
CA HIS A 297 2.21 -12.18 -8.77
C HIS A 297 3.58 -11.49 -8.82
N VAL A 298 4.68 -12.22 -8.98
CA VAL A 298 6.06 -11.69 -8.90
C VAL A 298 6.29 -10.60 -9.95
N LYS A 299 5.86 -10.83 -11.20
CA LYS A 299 6.00 -9.83 -12.27
C LYS A 299 5.21 -8.56 -11.95
N ASP A 300 3.99 -8.71 -11.46
CA ASP A 300 3.12 -7.57 -11.15
C ASP A 300 3.64 -6.82 -9.93
N GLY A 301 4.00 -7.53 -8.86
CA GLY A 301 4.61 -6.99 -7.65
C GLY A 301 5.91 -6.25 -7.89
N LEU A 302 6.68 -6.61 -8.92
CA LEU A 302 7.91 -5.91 -9.29
C LEU A 302 7.68 -4.74 -10.26
N LEU A 303 6.84 -4.91 -11.30
CA LEU A 303 6.83 -4.05 -12.48
C LEU A 303 5.46 -3.45 -12.85
N SER A 304 4.39 -3.77 -12.12
CA SER A 304 3.08 -3.21 -12.41
C SER A 304 3.00 -1.72 -12.13
N PHE A 305 2.29 -0.98 -12.98
CA PHE A 305 1.96 0.43 -12.72
C PHE A 305 0.93 0.60 -11.61
N ARG A 306 0.27 -0.46 -11.15
CA ARG A 306 -0.69 -0.40 -10.04
C ARG A 306 -0.01 -0.19 -8.69
N ALA A 307 1.05 -0.97 -8.41
CA ALA A 307 1.76 -0.96 -7.12
C ALA A 307 3.19 -1.55 -7.20
N GLY A 308 3.78 -1.67 -8.40
CA GLY A 308 5.04 -2.38 -8.62
C GLY A 308 6.22 -1.77 -7.87
N TRP A 309 7.00 -2.61 -7.19
CA TRP A 309 8.12 -2.18 -6.35
C TRP A 309 9.15 -1.34 -7.11
N LEU A 310 9.64 -1.83 -8.25
CA LEU A 310 10.70 -1.15 -9.02
C LEU A 310 10.16 0.00 -9.87
N VAL A 311 8.85 0.06 -10.10
CA VAL A 311 8.20 1.21 -10.76
C VAL A 311 8.24 2.42 -9.82
N TYR A 312 7.86 2.25 -8.56
CA TYR A 312 7.78 3.36 -7.60
C TYR A 312 9.08 3.57 -6.79
N THR A 313 9.95 2.57 -6.76
CA THR A 313 11.27 2.61 -6.10
C THR A 313 12.37 2.10 -7.05
N PRO A 314 12.69 2.82 -8.14
CA PRO A 314 13.70 2.40 -9.10
C PRO A 314 15.12 2.38 -8.52
N SER A 315 15.38 3.14 -7.44
CA SER A 315 16.67 3.12 -6.73
C SER A 315 17.04 1.74 -6.18
N MET A 316 16.07 0.86 -5.92
CA MET A 316 16.33 -0.51 -5.46
C MET A 316 16.94 -1.39 -6.55
N LEU A 317 16.96 -0.96 -7.82
CA LEU A 317 17.82 -1.57 -8.84
C LEU A 317 19.30 -1.55 -8.43
N PHE A 318 19.74 -0.52 -7.70
CA PHE A 318 21.10 -0.47 -7.16
C PHE A 318 21.35 -1.57 -6.12
N ALA A 319 20.36 -1.89 -5.27
CA ALA A 319 20.47 -3.01 -4.35
C ALA A 319 20.52 -4.35 -5.10
N LEU A 320 19.72 -4.52 -6.15
CA LEU A 320 19.75 -5.73 -6.98
C LEU A 320 21.08 -5.91 -7.71
N LEU A 321 21.62 -4.85 -8.33
CA LEU A 321 22.95 -4.86 -8.93
C LEU A 321 24.05 -5.08 -7.88
N GLY A 322 23.84 -4.59 -6.67
CA GLY A 322 24.76 -4.73 -5.54
C GLY A 322 24.96 -6.16 -5.07
N PHE A 323 24.06 -7.11 -5.38
CA PHE A 323 24.31 -8.53 -5.12
C PHE A 323 25.57 -9.04 -5.84
N PHE A 324 25.87 -8.52 -7.02
CA PHE A 324 27.09 -8.90 -7.75
C PHE A 324 28.36 -8.46 -7.01
N THR A 325 28.40 -7.23 -6.52
CA THR A 325 29.54 -6.73 -5.74
C THR A 325 29.61 -7.38 -4.36
N LEU A 326 28.44 -7.68 -3.76
CA LEU A 326 28.35 -8.36 -2.47
C LEU A 326 28.93 -9.78 -2.56
N TYR A 327 28.63 -10.52 -3.63
CA TYR A 327 29.23 -11.82 -3.89
C TYR A 327 30.76 -11.75 -4.01
N ARG A 328 31.28 -10.74 -4.71
CA ARG A 328 32.72 -10.57 -4.96
C ARG A 328 33.50 -10.08 -3.74
N GLN A 329 32.92 -9.21 -2.92
CA GLN A 329 33.63 -8.50 -1.84
C GLN A 329 33.28 -9.02 -0.43
N HIS A 330 32.05 -9.50 -0.23
CA HIS A 330 31.51 -9.87 1.08
C HIS A 330 30.67 -11.15 1.00
N ARG A 331 31.27 -12.21 0.43
CA ARG A 331 30.61 -13.51 0.17
C ARG A 331 29.84 -14.10 1.37
N PRO A 332 30.29 -14.00 2.64
CA PRO A 332 29.52 -14.48 3.80
C PRO A 332 28.15 -13.80 3.98
N LEU A 333 27.95 -12.60 3.43
CA LEU A 333 26.70 -11.84 3.51
C LEU A 333 25.79 -12.07 2.31
N PHE A 334 26.36 -12.55 1.19
CA PHE A 334 25.64 -12.73 -0.07
C PHE A 334 24.52 -13.78 0.03
N TRP A 335 24.85 -15.01 0.43
CA TRP A 335 23.86 -16.10 0.47
C TRP A 335 22.71 -15.83 1.45
N PRO A 336 22.96 -15.32 2.67
CA PRO A 336 21.87 -15.00 3.59
C PRO A 336 20.97 -13.91 3.04
N ALA A 337 21.55 -12.83 2.50
CA ALA A 337 20.78 -11.74 1.94
C ALA A 337 19.97 -12.17 0.71
N LEU A 338 20.55 -13.00 -0.17
CA LEU A 338 19.89 -13.48 -1.38
C LEU A 338 18.76 -14.46 -1.04
N ALA A 339 19.05 -15.47 -0.22
CA ALA A 339 18.06 -16.47 0.18
C ALA A 339 16.87 -15.81 0.90
N PHE A 340 17.16 -14.91 1.86
CA PHE A 340 16.12 -14.14 2.53
C PHE A 340 15.29 -13.32 1.52
N SER A 341 15.94 -12.56 0.64
CA SER A 341 15.24 -11.69 -0.31
C SER A 341 14.35 -12.47 -1.28
N LEU A 342 14.82 -13.60 -1.79
CA LEU A 342 14.05 -14.45 -2.71
C LEU A 342 12.84 -15.07 -2.02
N VAL A 343 13.02 -15.66 -0.84
CA VAL A 343 11.92 -16.26 -0.06
C VAL A 343 10.92 -15.19 0.37
N PHE A 344 11.41 -14.04 0.83
CA PHE A 344 10.58 -12.90 1.22
C PHE A 344 9.73 -12.40 0.04
N MET A 345 10.34 -12.16 -1.12
CA MET A 345 9.63 -11.72 -2.32
C MET A 345 8.61 -12.76 -2.79
N TYR A 346 8.95 -14.04 -2.76
CA TYR A 346 8.03 -15.11 -3.15
C TYR A 346 6.77 -15.13 -2.26
N ILE A 347 6.93 -15.14 -0.94
CA ILE A 347 5.79 -15.15 0.00
C ILE A 347 4.98 -13.86 -0.11
N THR A 348 5.66 -12.71 -0.21
CA THR A 348 5.01 -11.40 -0.34
C THR A 348 4.16 -11.33 -1.61
N PHE A 349 4.67 -11.82 -2.74
CA PHE A 349 3.94 -11.78 -4.01
C PHE A 349 3.03 -12.99 -4.25
N ALA A 350 3.05 -13.99 -3.37
CA ALA A 350 2.07 -15.06 -3.36
C ALA A 350 0.73 -14.63 -2.73
N TRP A 351 0.67 -13.52 -1.97
CA TRP A 351 -0.59 -13.02 -1.41
C TRP A 351 -1.56 -12.57 -2.51
N ASP A 352 -2.83 -12.95 -2.43
CA ASP A 352 -3.82 -12.67 -3.49
C ASP A 352 -4.01 -11.16 -3.74
N ILE A 353 -3.98 -10.38 -2.66
CA ILE A 353 -3.96 -8.91 -2.72
C ILE A 353 -2.50 -8.44 -2.83
N TRP A 354 -1.80 -8.86 -3.89
CA TRP A 354 -0.37 -8.61 -4.08
C TRP A 354 -0.01 -7.11 -4.15
N TRP A 355 -0.97 -6.24 -4.46
CA TRP A 355 -0.79 -4.79 -4.45
C TRP A 355 -0.89 -4.19 -3.03
N TYR A 356 -1.20 -4.99 -2.02
CA TYR A 356 -1.26 -4.61 -0.61
C TYR A 356 -2.17 -3.42 -0.29
N GLY A 357 -3.28 -3.25 -1.01
CA GLY A 357 -4.24 -2.17 -0.74
C GLY A 357 -3.67 -0.78 -1.05
N GLY A 358 -4.18 0.27 -0.39
CA GLY A 358 -3.87 1.67 -0.66
C GLY A 358 -2.42 2.10 -0.42
N SER A 359 -1.47 1.57 -1.20
CA SER A 359 -0.04 1.69 -1.00
C SER A 359 0.66 2.52 -2.08
N LEU A 360 1.55 3.42 -1.67
CA LEU A 360 2.57 4.01 -2.54
C LEU A 360 3.68 2.99 -2.87
N GLY A 361 3.63 2.46 -4.09
CA GLY A 361 4.49 1.35 -4.49
C GLY A 361 4.29 0.12 -3.62
N GLN A 362 5.29 -0.77 -3.57
CA GLN A 362 5.15 -1.99 -2.80
C GLN A 362 5.54 -1.78 -1.32
N ARG A 363 4.55 -1.56 -0.45
CA ARG A 363 4.77 -1.30 0.99
C ARG A 363 5.38 -2.46 1.74
N ALA A 364 5.03 -3.69 1.38
CA ALA A 364 5.53 -4.89 2.03
C ALA A 364 7.05 -5.08 1.86
N MET A 365 7.67 -4.49 0.83
CA MET A 365 9.11 -4.60 0.61
C MET A 365 9.95 -3.74 1.58
N VAL A 366 9.35 -2.75 2.22
CA VAL A 366 10.06 -1.79 3.09
C VAL A 366 10.83 -2.47 4.22
N GLN A 367 10.25 -3.49 4.85
CA GLN A 367 10.94 -4.23 5.91
C GLN A 367 12.19 -4.98 5.39
N ALA A 368 12.14 -5.50 4.16
CA ALA A 368 13.29 -6.17 3.53
C ALA A 368 14.45 -5.20 3.22
N TYR A 369 14.23 -3.88 3.26
CA TYR A 369 15.30 -2.89 3.04
C TYR A 369 16.40 -2.99 4.08
N ALA A 370 16.12 -3.48 5.29
CA ALA A 370 17.15 -3.74 6.30
C ALA A 370 18.21 -4.76 5.81
N ILE A 371 17.81 -5.70 4.94
CA ILE A 371 18.70 -6.72 4.35
C ILE A 371 19.23 -6.26 2.99
N LEU A 372 18.39 -5.66 2.13
CA LEU A 372 18.79 -5.13 0.82
C LEU A 372 19.76 -3.94 0.91
N ALA A 373 19.86 -3.31 2.08
CA ALA A 373 20.88 -2.31 2.37
C ALA A 373 22.32 -2.85 2.28
N PHE A 374 22.55 -4.14 2.53
CA PHE A 374 23.88 -4.77 2.44
C PHE A 374 24.42 -4.83 1.01
N PRO A 375 23.69 -5.39 0.02
CA PRO A 375 24.14 -5.34 -1.37
C PRO A 375 24.21 -3.89 -1.88
N LEU A 376 23.29 -3.01 -1.49
CA LEU A 376 23.38 -1.57 -1.84
C LEU A 376 24.68 -0.93 -1.31
N ALA A 377 25.03 -1.17 -0.04
CA ALA A 377 26.27 -0.67 0.56
C ALA A 377 27.51 -1.19 -0.18
N SER A 378 27.50 -2.46 -0.59
CA SER A 378 28.58 -3.07 -1.35
C SER A 378 28.74 -2.42 -2.74
N LEU A 379 27.63 -2.11 -3.42
CA LEU A 379 27.68 -1.41 -4.70
C LEU A 379 28.29 -0.03 -4.56
N ILE A 380 27.83 0.75 -3.57
CA ILE A 380 28.35 2.10 -3.31
C ILE A 380 29.85 2.02 -2.95
N GLN A 381 30.25 1.08 -2.09
CA GLN A 381 31.66 0.86 -1.77
C GLN A 381 32.51 0.59 -3.02
N TRP A 382 32.00 -0.23 -3.94
CA TRP A 382 32.66 -0.51 -5.21
C TRP A 382 32.74 0.73 -6.12
N LEU A 383 31.64 1.46 -6.27
CA LEU A 383 31.54 2.68 -7.09
C LEU A 383 32.48 3.80 -6.62
N LEU A 384 32.64 3.95 -5.30
CA LEU A 384 33.56 4.95 -4.71
C LEU A 384 35.03 4.73 -5.13
N ARG A 385 35.37 3.56 -5.65
CA ARG A 385 36.72 3.22 -6.17
C ARG A 385 36.81 3.28 -7.70
N GLN A 386 35.71 3.55 -8.40
CA GLN A 386 35.68 3.60 -9.86
C GLN A 386 36.04 4.99 -10.42
N LYS A 387 36.15 5.08 -11.75
CA LYS A 387 36.40 6.35 -12.48
C LYS A 387 35.35 7.41 -12.13
N ARG A 388 35.77 8.69 -12.08
CA ARG A 388 34.90 9.82 -11.66
C ARG A 388 33.59 9.92 -12.44
N TRP A 389 33.59 9.62 -13.74
CA TRP A 389 32.38 9.67 -14.56
C TRP A 389 31.31 8.65 -14.11
N LEU A 390 31.70 7.45 -13.66
CA LEU A 390 30.77 6.47 -13.08
C LEU A 390 30.20 6.97 -11.75
N GLN A 391 31.02 7.62 -10.93
CA GLN A 391 30.57 8.22 -9.68
C GLN A 391 29.57 9.36 -9.93
N TYR A 392 29.86 10.25 -10.87
CA TYR A 392 28.96 11.34 -11.24
C TYR A 392 27.66 10.83 -11.85
N GLY A 393 27.73 9.81 -12.72
CA GLY A 393 26.53 9.16 -13.27
C GLY A 393 25.67 8.53 -12.17
N PHE A 394 26.28 7.84 -11.21
CA PHE A 394 25.57 7.28 -10.06
C PHE A 394 24.92 8.36 -9.18
N VAL A 395 25.63 9.46 -8.88
CA VAL A 395 25.08 10.57 -8.10
C VAL A 395 23.92 11.24 -8.85
N ALA A 396 24.07 11.52 -10.14
CA ALA A 396 23.01 12.12 -10.95
C ALA A 396 21.75 11.24 -10.97
N LEU A 397 21.92 9.92 -11.16
CA LEU A 397 20.80 8.98 -11.13
C LEU A 397 20.18 8.85 -9.74
N SER A 398 20.99 8.90 -8.68
CA SER A 398 20.53 8.91 -7.28
C SER A 398 19.69 10.15 -6.97
N LEU A 399 20.09 11.33 -7.46
CA LEU A 399 19.34 12.57 -7.31
C LEU A 399 18.02 12.52 -8.10
N LEU A 400 18.04 12.00 -9.33
CA LEU A 400 16.82 11.78 -10.12
C LEU A 400 15.83 10.86 -9.41
N PHE A 401 16.30 9.73 -8.88
CA PHE A 401 15.46 8.79 -8.14
C PHE A 401 14.97 9.37 -6.81
N SER A 402 15.78 10.22 -6.16
CA SER A 402 15.35 10.95 -4.97
C SER A 402 14.22 11.93 -5.31
N TYR A 403 14.38 12.74 -6.35
CA TYR A 403 13.33 13.63 -6.82
C TYR A 403 12.06 12.87 -7.22
N TYR A 404 12.21 11.77 -7.96
CA TYR A 404 11.10 10.91 -8.37
C TYR A 404 10.30 10.37 -7.17
N ASN A 405 10.98 9.89 -6.13
CA ASN A 405 10.29 9.33 -4.97
C ASN A 405 9.65 10.42 -4.09
N LEU A 406 10.33 11.56 -3.91
CA LEU A 406 9.76 12.73 -3.23
C LEU A 406 8.52 13.26 -3.97
N TRP A 407 8.57 13.30 -5.31
CA TRP A 407 7.44 13.68 -6.14
C TRP A 407 6.27 12.71 -5.98
N TRP A 408 6.50 11.39 -6.03
CA TRP A 408 5.45 10.41 -5.77
C TRP A 408 4.86 10.51 -4.36
N THR A 409 5.70 10.73 -3.35
CA THR A 409 5.26 10.95 -1.97
C THR A 409 4.40 12.23 -1.88
N HIS A 410 4.77 13.30 -2.58
CA HIS A 410 3.93 14.49 -2.68
C HIS A 410 2.58 14.18 -3.34
N GLN A 411 2.57 13.49 -4.49
CA GLN A 411 1.35 13.16 -5.23
C GLN A 411 0.41 12.21 -4.49
N ALA A 412 0.95 11.30 -3.67
CA ALA A 412 0.16 10.40 -2.82
C ALA A 412 -0.62 11.09 -1.71
N HIS A 413 -0.23 12.31 -1.32
CA HIS A 413 -0.74 12.96 -0.11
C HIS A 413 -1.29 14.36 -0.33
N ARG A 414 -0.49 15.28 -0.88
CA ARG A 414 -0.88 16.68 -1.11
C ARG A 414 -1.20 16.99 -2.57
N GLY A 415 -0.54 16.31 -3.51
CA GLY A 415 -0.64 16.62 -4.94
C GLY A 415 -1.87 16.01 -5.63
N GLY A 416 -2.39 14.88 -5.14
CA GLY A 416 -3.63 14.29 -5.62
C GLY A 416 -3.56 13.54 -6.96
N LEU A 417 -2.40 13.48 -7.63
CA LEU A 417 -2.26 12.77 -8.90
C LEU A 417 -1.97 11.26 -8.75
N PHE A 418 -1.79 10.76 -7.53
CA PHE A 418 -1.61 9.32 -7.29
C PHE A 418 -2.95 8.68 -6.92
N ALA A 419 -3.53 7.93 -7.87
CA ALA A 419 -4.77 7.20 -7.67
C ALA A 419 -4.49 5.81 -7.08
N SER A 420 -4.48 5.74 -5.75
CA SER A 420 -4.18 4.51 -5.00
C SER A 420 -5.01 3.31 -5.50
N GLU A 421 -4.35 2.16 -5.66
CA GLU A 421 -4.91 0.91 -6.22
C GLU A 421 -5.39 0.94 -7.68
N GLN A 422 -5.43 2.10 -8.32
CA GLN A 422 -6.10 2.29 -9.61
C GLN A 422 -5.16 2.76 -10.72
N MET A 423 -3.92 3.07 -10.37
CA MET A 423 -2.91 3.51 -11.32
C MET A 423 -2.79 2.55 -12.51
N THR A 424 -2.94 3.11 -13.71
CA THR A 424 -2.74 2.41 -14.98
C THR A 424 -1.49 2.92 -15.68
N LYS A 425 -0.96 2.15 -16.64
CA LYS A 425 0.17 2.58 -17.46
C LYS A 425 -0.10 3.91 -18.18
N PRO A 426 -1.23 4.10 -18.88
CA PRO A 426 -1.50 5.37 -19.57
C PRO A 426 -1.58 6.56 -18.62
N TYR A 427 -2.29 6.42 -17.50
CA TYR A 427 -2.41 7.50 -16.51
C TYR A 427 -1.06 7.84 -15.87
N PHE A 428 -0.29 6.82 -15.49
CA PHE A 428 1.05 6.98 -14.92
C PHE A 428 1.94 7.88 -15.79
N TRP A 429 2.02 7.62 -17.10
CA TRP A 429 2.84 8.44 -18.00
C TRP A 429 2.23 9.82 -18.25
N ARG A 430 0.91 9.97 -18.14
CA ARG A 430 0.23 11.26 -18.28
C ARG A 430 0.53 12.21 -17.11
N VAL A 431 0.73 11.68 -15.91
CA VAL A 431 0.96 12.48 -14.69
C VAL A 431 2.44 12.63 -14.33
N LEU A 432 3.31 11.72 -14.79
CA LEU A 432 4.71 11.67 -14.37
C LEU A 432 5.42 13.03 -14.48
N PHE A 433 6.00 13.48 -13.36
CA PHE A 433 6.71 14.76 -13.20
C PHE A 433 5.86 16.01 -13.48
N ARG A 434 4.53 15.91 -13.38
CA ARG A 434 3.60 17.04 -13.45
C ARG A 434 3.05 17.34 -12.06
N TYR A 435 2.57 18.57 -11.85
CA TYR A 435 1.88 18.95 -10.62
C TYR A 435 0.40 19.22 -10.83
N ASP A 436 0.01 19.34 -12.09
CA ASP A 436 -1.37 19.49 -12.52
C ASP A 436 -1.53 18.77 -13.86
N VAL A 437 -2.69 18.14 -14.07
CA VAL A 437 -3.13 17.61 -15.35
C VAL A 437 -4.61 17.95 -15.53
N PRO A 438 -5.08 18.12 -16.78
CA PRO A 438 -6.52 18.26 -17.03
C PRO A 438 -7.28 17.10 -16.40
N GLU A 439 -8.43 17.39 -15.80
CA GLU A 439 -9.30 16.40 -15.14
C GLU A 439 -9.60 15.19 -16.05
N GLU A 440 -9.74 15.44 -17.35
CA GLU A 440 -9.89 14.45 -18.42
C GLU A 440 -8.84 13.33 -18.39
N ALA A 441 -7.65 13.59 -17.86
CA ALA A 441 -6.62 12.57 -17.67
C ALA A 441 -7.10 11.42 -16.77
N LEU A 442 -8.02 11.65 -15.82
CA LEU A 442 -8.59 10.60 -14.96
C LEU A 442 -9.29 9.51 -15.77
N LYS A 443 -9.75 9.79 -17.00
CA LYS A 443 -10.33 8.75 -17.88
C LYS A 443 -9.33 7.66 -18.18
N LEU A 444 -8.02 7.96 -18.20
CA LEU A 444 -6.96 6.99 -18.40
C LEU A 444 -6.82 5.96 -17.27
N LEU A 445 -7.48 6.17 -16.12
CA LEU A 445 -7.60 5.15 -15.08
C LEU A 445 -8.56 4.01 -15.50
N ASP A 446 -9.52 4.31 -16.38
CA ASP A 446 -10.52 3.35 -16.86
C ASP A 446 -10.28 2.97 -18.35
N THR A 447 -9.65 3.84 -19.13
CA THR A 447 -9.42 3.66 -20.57
C THR A 447 -7.95 3.69 -20.96
N LYS A 448 -7.64 3.26 -22.18
CA LYS A 448 -6.26 3.21 -22.71
C LYS A 448 -5.80 4.50 -23.37
N TYR A 449 -6.72 5.37 -23.75
CA TYR A 449 -6.45 6.58 -24.51
C TYR A 449 -7.58 7.59 -24.28
N ILE A 450 -7.24 8.85 -24.48
CA ILE A 450 -8.18 9.97 -24.54
C ILE A 450 -7.99 10.66 -25.89
N HIS A 451 -9.05 11.26 -26.43
CA HIS A 451 -8.93 12.10 -27.61
C HIS A 451 -8.36 13.46 -27.21
N GLU A 452 -7.26 13.88 -27.84
CA GLU A 452 -6.64 15.18 -27.63
C GLU A 452 -6.71 15.95 -28.95
N GLY A 453 -7.53 17.01 -29.01
CA GLY A 453 -7.69 17.83 -30.21
C GLY A 453 -9.11 18.36 -30.41
N GLN A 454 -9.28 19.18 -31.45
CA GLN A 454 -10.61 19.60 -31.91
C GLN A 454 -11.26 18.48 -32.71
N ARG A 455 -12.57 18.34 -32.57
CA ARG A 455 -13.36 17.36 -33.32
C ARG A 455 -13.78 17.98 -34.66
N HIS A 456 -13.56 17.26 -35.75
CA HIS A 456 -13.95 17.70 -37.10
C HIS A 456 -14.96 16.71 -37.70
N GLY A 457 -15.85 17.22 -38.57
CA GLY A 457 -16.84 16.37 -39.22
C GLY A 457 -17.79 15.67 -38.25
N VAL A 458 -18.20 16.34 -37.17
CA VAL A 458 -19.08 15.76 -36.14
C VAL A 458 -20.46 15.47 -36.74
N GLN A 459 -20.88 14.22 -36.66
CA GLN A 459 -22.18 13.74 -37.10
C GLN A 459 -22.92 13.06 -35.93
N LEU A 460 -24.10 13.55 -35.60
CA LEU A 460 -24.99 12.91 -34.63
C LEU A 460 -25.63 11.67 -35.28
N ILE A 461 -25.50 10.50 -34.62
CA ILE A 461 -26.09 9.23 -35.09
C ILE A 461 -27.19 8.71 -34.18
N TYR A 462 -27.27 9.18 -32.93
CA TYR A 462 -28.31 8.79 -31.98
C TYR A 462 -28.48 9.85 -30.88
N GLU A 463 -29.72 10.09 -30.45
CA GLU A 463 -30.05 10.95 -29.30
C GLU A 463 -31.24 10.37 -28.54
N ASN A 464 -31.22 10.41 -27.21
CA ASN A 464 -32.31 9.96 -26.35
C ASN A 464 -32.38 10.78 -25.05
N GLY A 465 -33.52 11.42 -24.81
CA GLY A 465 -33.82 12.19 -23.60
C GLY A 465 -34.67 11.43 -22.56
N PHE A 466 -34.90 10.13 -22.75
CA PHE A 466 -35.60 9.23 -21.81
C PHE A 466 -37.05 9.58 -21.44
N GLU A 467 -37.70 10.54 -22.10
CA GLU A 467 -39.09 10.94 -21.86
C GLU A 467 -40.11 9.80 -22.05
N ALA A 468 -39.80 8.84 -22.92
CA ALA A 468 -40.65 7.68 -23.20
C ALA A 468 -40.25 6.42 -22.41
N ASP A 469 -39.22 6.50 -21.56
CA ASP A 469 -38.69 5.33 -20.86
C ASP A 469 -39.49 5.03 -19.58
N SER A 470 -40.27 3.95 -19.62
CA SER A 470 -41.04 3.48 -18.47
C SER A 470 -40.20 3.14 -17.22
N SER A 471 -38.90 2.87 -17.41
CA SER A 471 -37.96 2.62 -16.30
C SER A 471 -37.55 3.89 -15.54
N ALA A 472 -37.99 5.07 -16.00
CA ALA A 472 -37.78 6.36 -15.34
C ALA A 472 -38.77 6.65 -14.19
N THR A 473 -39.65 5.71 -13.82
CA THR A 473 -40.64 5.92 -12.75
C THR A 473 -40.06 5.62 -11.36
N GLY A 474 -40.22 6.56 -10.43
CA GLY A 474 -39.81 6.37 -9.03
C GLY A 474 -38.37 6.75 -8.68
N CYS A 475 -37.69 7.56 -9.50
CA CYS A 475 -36.36 8.06 -9.16
C CYS A 475 -36.42 8.95 -7.90
N PRO A 476 -35.57 8.73 -6.89
CA PRO A 476 -35.48 9.63 -5.72
C PRO A 476 -34.84 10.98 -6.09
N LEU A 477 -34.25 11.10 -7.29
CA LEU A 477 -33.63 12.31 -7.80
C LEU A 477 -34.59 13.01 -8.77
N PRO A 478 -34.62 14.36 -8.78
CA PRO A 478 -35.40 15.11 -9.74
C PRO A 478 -34.86 14.91 -11.17
N PRO A 479 -35.74 14.92 -12.20
CA PRO A 479 -35.33 14.81 -13.60
C PRO A 479 -34.36 15.92 -13.98
N ILE A 480 -33.38 15.60 -14.80
CA ILE A 480 -32.33 16.52 -15.25
C ILE A 480 -32.90 17.50 -16.26
N SER A 481 -33.62 16.99 -17.27
CA SER A 481 -34.36 17.73 -18.27
C SER A 481 -35.78 17.15 -18.41
N GLY A 482 -36.70 17.95 -18.94
CA GLY A 482 -38.08 17.55 -19.21
C GLY A 482 -38.81 16.93 -18.00
N GLN A 483 -39.53 15.83 -18.21
CA GLN A 483 -40.36 15.20 -17.16
C GLN A 483 -39.73 13.93 -16.59
N HIS A 484 -38.87 13.25 -17.35
CA HIS A 484 -38.31 11.96 -16.98
C HIS A 484 -36.81 11.88 -17.27
N SER A 485 -36.07 11.22 -16.38
CA SER A 485 -34.67 10.84 -16.61
C SER A 485 -34.50 9.38 -16.24
N LEU A 486 -33.62 8.67 -16.95
CA LEU A 486 -33.26 7.30 -16.60
C LEU A 486 -32.65 7.29 -15.20
N CYS A 487 -33.12 6.40 -14.33
CA CYS A 487 -32.66 6.32 -12.95
C CYS A 487 -32.08 4.96 -12.66
N LEU A 488 -30.86 4.92 -12.11
CA LEU A 488 -30.26 3.71 -11.58
C LEU A 488 -30.07 3.84 -10.08
N GLY A 489 -30.16 2.73 -9.37
CA GLY A 489 -30.06 2.66 -7.92
C GLY A 489 -30.09 1.22 -7.44
N LYS A 490 -30.33 1.01 -6.15
CA LYS A 490 -30.31 -0.32 -5.53
C LYS A 490 -31.20 -1.34 -6.26
N GLU A 491 -32.44 -0.95 -6.57
CA GLU A 491 -33.45 -1.83 -7.21
C GLU A 491 -33.25 -2.01 -8.72
N GLN A 492 -32.62 -1.02 -9.38
CA GLN A 492 -32.34 -1.04 -10.81
C GLN A 492 -30.88 -0.73 -11.08
N GLN A 493 -30.08 -1.79 -11.19
CA GLN A 493 -28.63 -1.68 -11.38
C GLN A 493 -28.23 -1.42 -12.83
N PHE A 494 -29.04 -1.81 -13.81
CA PHE A 494 -28.72 -1.72 -15.23
C PHE A 494 -29.73 -0.86 -15.98
N SER A 495 -29.23 -0.08 -16.94
CA SER A 495 -30.08 0.51 -17.98
C SER A 495 -30.48 -0.56 -19.01
N PRO A 496 -31.54 -0.30 -19.80
CA PRO A 496 -31.67 -0.93 -21.12
C PRO A 496 -30.38 -0.76 -21.94
N VAL A 497 -30.10 -1.70 -22.84
CA VAL A 497 -29.00 -1.56 -23.80
C VAL A 497 -29.52 -0.78 -25.00
N TYR A 498 -28.88 0.35 -25.30
CA TYR A 498 -29.18 1.15 -26.48
C TYR A 498 -28.30 0.67 -27.61
N ASP A 499 -28.88 -0.09 -28.54
CA ASP A 499 -28.18 -0.70 -29.68
C ASP A 499 -28.44 0.10 -30.98
N ILE A 500 -27.35 0.55 -31.61
CA ILE A 500 -27.36 1.39 -32.81
C ILE A 500 -26.67 0.63 -33.95
N PRO A 501 -27.41 0.20 -34.99
CA PRO A 501 -26.82 -0.34 -36.20
C PRO A 501 -25.94 0.72 -36.87
N PHE A 502 -24.67 0.41 -37.10
CA PHE A 502 -23.71 1.35 -37.67
C PHE A 502 -22.61 0.62 -38.46
N GLN A 503 -22.42 1.00 -39.72
CA GLN A 503 -21.34 0.48 -40.55
C GLN A 503 -20.26 1.57 -40.76
N PRO A 504 -19.03 1.36 -40.27
CA PRO A 504 -17.97 2.36 -40.40
C PRO A 504 -17.44 2.43 -41.85
N GLU A 505 -17.55 3.58 -42.49
CA GLU A 505 -16.96 3.81 -43.82
C GLU A 505 -15.43 4.04 -43.75
N LYS A 506 -14.98 4.68 -42.66
CA LYS A 506 -13.57 5.00 -42.39
C LYS A 506 -13.26 4.81 -40.92
N ARG A 507 -11.97 4.84 -40.58
CA ARG A 507 -11.55 4.89 -39.19
C ARG A 507 -11.83 6.27 -38.62
N GLN A 508 -12.76 6.32 -37.68
CA GLN A 508 -13.21 7.52 -37.00
C GLN A 508 -13.20 7.30 -35.48
N TRP A 509 -13.58 8.34 -34.75
CA TRP A 509 -13.87 8.32 -33.34
C TRP A 509 -15.38 8.40 -33.10
N LEU A 510 -15.80 7.82 -31.98
CA LEU A 510 -17.14 7.94 -31.43
C LEU A 510 -17.05 8.77 -30.16
N ARG A 511 -17.96 9.72 -29.95
CA ARG A 511 -18.26 10.28 -28.64
C ARG A 511 -19.64 9.82 -28.22
N ALA A 512 -19.71 9.11 -27.10
CA ALA A 512 -20.97 8.98 -26.37
C ALA A 512 -20.97 10.01 -25.24
N SER A 513 -21.98 10.87 -25.14
CA SER A 513 -22.16 11.78 -24.01
C SER A 513 -23.53 11.60 -23.36
N ALA A 514 -23.61 11.87 -22.06
CA ALA A 514 -24.85 11.89 -21.31
C ALA A 514 -24.69 12.84 -20.11
N THR A 515 -25.80 13.40 -19.63
CA THR A 515 -25.84 14.22 -18.42
C THR A 515 -26.16 13.33 -17.22
N PHE A 516 -25.35 13.42 -16.19
CA PHE A 516 -25.50 12.64 -14.97
C PHE A 516 -25.79 13.55 -13.79
N ARG A 517 -26.65 13.13 -12.86
CA ARG A 517 -26.94 13.81 -11.61
C ARG A 517 -26.90 12.81 -10.45
N CYS A 518 -26.23 13.18 -9.37
CA CYS A 518 -26.27 12.42 -8.12
C CYS A 518 -26.57 13.33 -6.93
N GLN A 519 -27.15 12.74 -5.88
CA GLN A 519 -27.25 13.42 -4.57
C GLN A 519 -25.97 13.19 -3.77
N ASP A 520 -25.55 11.93 -3.64
CA ASP A 520 -24.32 11.53 -2.95
C ASP A 520 -23.32 10.93 -3.92
N LYS A 521 -22.03 11.23 -3.72
CA LYS A 521 -20.93 10.57 -4.43
C LYS A 521 -20.71 9.15 -3.91
N GLU A 522 -20.59 8.19 -4.82
CA GLU A 522 -20.03 6.87 -4.52
C GLU A 522 -18.50 6.94 -4.49
N TRP A 523 -17.90 6.61 -3.35
CA TRP A 523 -16.45 6.66 -3.15
C TRP A 523 -15.80 5.30 -3.41
N ASP A 524 -16.54 4.20 -3.30
CA ASP A 524 -16.02 2.88 -3.67
C ASP A 524 -15.95 2.76 -5.19
N THR A 525 -14.72 2.79 -5.70
CA THR A 525 -14.45 2.73 -7.14
C THR A 525 -14.98 1.47 -7.83
N TRP A 526 -15.19 0.37 -7.10
CA TRP A 526 -15.77 -0.84 -7.68
C TRP A 526 -17.28 -0.73 -7.85
N ARG A 527 -17.93 0.12 -7.04
CA ARG A 527 -19.38 0.39 -7.07
C ARG A 527 -19.75 1.63 -7.87
N MET A 528 -18.78 2.44 -8.30
CA MET A 528 -19.08 3.60 -9.13
C MET A 528 -19.82 3.22 -10.41
N THR A 529 -20.88 3.98 -10.74
CA THR A 529 -21.63 3.81 -11.99
C THR A 529 -20.70 3.85 -13.20
N GLN A 530 -20.84 2.86 -14.08
CA GLN A 530 -20.06 2.70 -15.30
C GLN A 530 -20.86 3.19 -16.49
N PHE A 531 -20.27 4.08 -17.28
CA PHE A 531 -20.76 4.49 -18.59
C PHE A 531 -20.02 3.67 -19.65
N ILE A 532 -20.72 2.74 -20.30
CA ILE A 532 -20.14 1.68 -21.12
C ILE A 532 -20.52 1.89 -22.60
N VAL A 533 -19.53 1.76 -23.48
CA VAL A 533 -19.68 1.74 -24.93
C VAL A 533 -19.07 0.45 -25.48
N ARG A 534 -19.84 -0.33 -26.24
CA ARG A 534 -19.39 -1.58 -26.87
C ARG A 534 -19.53 -1.50 -28.38
N PHE A 535 -18.59 -2.12 -29.08
CA PHE A 535 -18.65 -2.38 -30.51
C PHE A 535 -18.88 -3.88 -30.71
N LYS A 536 -19.87 -4.23 -31.54
CA LYS A 536 -20.19 -5.63 -31.84
C LYS A 536 -20.19 -5.91 -33.33
N GLN A 537 -19.80 -7.14 -33.65
CA GLN A 537 -20.00 -7.74 -34.95
C GLN A 537 -21.07 -8.82 -34.75
N ASP A 538 -22.30 -8.51 -35.17
CA ASP A 538 -23.49 -9.29 -34.88
C ASP A 538 -23.63 -9.44 -33.35
N ASP A 539 -23.63 -10.67 -32.81
CA ASP A 539 -23.70 -10.90 -31.37
C ASP A 539 -22.34 -10.89 -30.65
N GLU A 540 -21.22 -10.86 -31.39
CA GLU A 540 -19.88 -10.96 -30.79
C GLU A 540 -19.33 -9.59 -30.35
N LYS A 541 -18.92 -9.49 -29.08
CA LYS A 541 -18.25 -8.31 -28.53
C LYS A 541 -16.85 -8.14 -29.13
N VAL A 542 -16.67 -7.11 -29.95
CA VAL A 542 -15.39 -6.77 -30.59
C VAL A 542 -14.50 -5.96 -29.65
N LYS A 543 -15.08 -4.95 -28.99
CA LYS A 543 -14.35 -4.03 -28.12
C LYS A 543 -15.29 -3.33 -27.16
N GLU A 544 -14.80 -3.01 -25.97
CA GLU A 544 -15.56 -2.34 -24.92
C GLU A 544 -14.71 -1.24 -24.30
N HIS A 545 -15.38 -0.14 -23.97
CA HIS A 545 -14.84 1.01 -23.28
C HIS A 545 -15.78 1.38 -22.15
N LEU A 546 -15.21 1.84 -21.04
CA LEU A 546 -16.01 2.38 -19.96
C LEU A 546 -15.25 3.49 -19.24
N ILE A 547 -16.01 4.38 -18.62
CA ILE A 547 -15.52 5.29 -17.59
C ILE A 547 -16.42 5.18 -16.36
N ARG A 548 -15.84 5.40 -15.19
CA ARG A 548 -16.59 5.51 -13.93
C ARG A 548 -17.05 6.94 -13.74
N VAL A 549 -18.37 7.13 -13.69
CA VAL A 549 -19.05 8.43 -13.68
C VAL A 549 -18.64 9.26 -12.45
N TYR A 550 -18.68 8.65 -11.26
CA TYR A 550 -18.34 9.31 -10.00
C TYR A 550 -16.87 9.74 -9.87
N ARG A 551 -15.99 9.45 -10.85
CA ARG A 551 -14.68 10.11 -10.91
C ARG A 551 -14.77 11.60 -11.24
N PHE A 552 -15.83 11.99 -11.94
CA PHE A 552 -16.05 13.33 -12.51
C PHE A 552 -17.30 14.02 -11.95
N LEU A 553 -18.02 13.34 -11.05
CA LEU A 553 -19.29 13.78 -10.49
C LEU A 553 -19.21 13.78 -8.97
N ASP A 554 -19.28 14.96 -8.36
CA ASP A 554 -19.32 15.12 -6.91
C ASP A 554 -20.76 15.21 -6.38
N THR A 555 -20.91 15.05 -5.06
CA THR A 555 -22.18 15.15 -4.31
C THR A 555 -22.98 16.40 -4.73
N GLY A 556 -24.24 16.18 -5.12
CA GLY A 556 -25.18 17.23 -5.51
C GLY A 556 -24.95 17.83 -6.90
N GLN A 557 -23.98 17.34 -7.67
CA GLN A 557 -23.70 17.88 -9.00
C GLN A 557 -24.58 17.27 -10.09
N SER A 558 -24.76 18.06 -11.16
CA SER A 558 -25.24 17.59 -12.45
C SER A 558 -24.22 17.97 -13.51
N ARG A 559 -23.77 17.03 -14.32
CA ARG A 559 -22.69 17.26 -15.27
C ARG A 559 -22.85 16.41 -16.52
N GLU A 560 -22.65 17.03 -17.68
CA GLU A 560 -22.46 16.28 -18.94
C GLU A 560 -21.08 15.63 -18.95
N LEU A 561 -21.04 14.32 -19.10
CA LEU A 561 -19.82 13.54 -19.25
C LEU A 561 -19.82 12.86 -20.61
N TYR A 562 -18.63 12.64 -21.15
CA TYR A 562 -18.45 12.01 -22.44
C TYR A 562 -17.34 10.96 -22.44
N LEU A 563 -17.47 9.98 -23.32
CA LEU A 563 -16.52 8.91 -23.53
C LEU A 563 -16.15 8.85 -25.02
N ASP A 564 -14.91 9.22 -25.33
CA ASP A 564 -14.36 9.13 -26.68
C ASP A 564 -13.77 7.74 -26.94
N CYS A 565 -14.29 7.06 -27.95
CA CYS A 565 -13.92 5.71 -28.32
C CYS A 565 -13.40 5.66 -29.76
N LYS A 566 -12.13 5.33 -29.93
CA LYS A 566 -11.59 4.98 -31.25
C LYS A 566 -12.19 3.68 -31.75
N PHE A 567 -12.69 3.69 -32.99
CA PHE A 567 -13.22 2.50 -33.64
C PHE A 567 -12.21 1.33 -33.62
N PRO A 568 -12.68 0.08 -33.40
CA PRO A 568 -11.83 -1.10 -33.45
C PRO A 568 -11.22 -1.29 -34.84
N ARG A 569 -10.09 -2.02 -34.90
CA ARG A 569 -9.50 -2.42 -36.19
C ARG A 569 -10.25 -3.58 -36.84
N LYS A 570 -10.92 -4.39 -36.03
CA LYS A 570 -11.80 -5.48 -36.47
C LYS A 570 -13.12 -4.88 -36.97
N PRO A 571 -13.80 -5.52 -37.93
CA PRO A 571 -15.12 -5.11 -38.36
C PRO A 571 -16.11 -5.14 -37.19
N PHE A 572 -17.10 -4.26 -37.25
CA PHE A 572 -18.24 -4.18 -36.35
C PHE A 572 -19.40 -3.56 -37.14
N ASN A 573 -20.63 -3.91 -36.77
CA ASN A 573 -21.87 -3.42 -37.39
C ASN A 573 -22.88 -2.85 -36.37
N HIS A 574 -22.57 -2.93 -35.07
CA HIS A 574 -23.41 -2.41 -33.99
C HIS A 574 -22.58 -1.63 -32.96
N ILE A 575 -23.17 -0.56 -32.43
CA ILE A 575 -22.66 0.23 -31.30
C ILE A 575 -23.69 0.13 -30.18
N GLU A 576 -23.29 -0.44 -29.04
CA GLU A 576 -24.14 -0.50 -27.86
C GLU A 576 -23.68 0.52 -26.80
N VAL A 577 -24.63 1.20 -26.18
CA VAL A 577 -24.41 2.03 -24.99
C VAL A 577 -25.23 1.49 -23.83
N ALA A 578 -24.60 1.38 -22.67
CA ALA A 578 -25.26 0.94 -21.44
C ALA A 578 -24.67 1.63 -20.20
N PHE A 579 -25.48 1.68 -19.15
CA PHE A 579 -25.09 2.21 -17.85
C PHE A 579 -25.28 1.12 -16.79
N TRP A 580 -24.33 1.00 -15.87
CA TRP A 580 -24.39 0.01 -14.79
C TRP A 580 -23.98 0.64 -13.46
N ASN A 581 -24.86 0.61 -12.45
CA ASN A 581 -24.63 1.19 -11.12
C ASN A 581 -23.80 0.29 -10.18
N ALA A 582 -23.30 -0.85 -10.66
CA ALA A 582 -22.29 -1.68 -10.00
C ALA A 582 -22.56 -1.99 -8.51
N ASP A 583 -23.81 -2.33 -8.19
CA ASP A 583 -24.28 -2.63 -6.83
C ASP A 583 -24.14 -1.47 -5.85
N SER A 584 -24.00 -0.22 -6.34
CA SER A 584 -24.12 0.98 -5.51
C SER A 584 -25.57 1.16 -5.05
N ASP A 585 -25.70 1.58 -3.80
CA ASP A 585 -26.94 2.04 -3.19
C ASP A 585 -27.19 3.53 -3.46
N LYS A 586 -26.20 4.24 -4.03
CA LYS A 586 -26.34 5.65 -4.39
C LYS A 586 -27.12 5.77 -5.70
N PRO A 587 -28.27 6.47 -5.70
CA PRO A 587 -29.04 6.66 -6.92
C PRO A 587 -28.32 7.65 -7.84
N ILE A 588 -28.50 7.45 -9.15
CA ILE A 588 -27.99 8.32 -10.19
C ILE A 588 -29.04 8.51 -11.29
N ALA A 589 -29.27 9.76 -11.67
CA ALA A 589 -30.13 10.12 -12.79
C ALA A 589 -29.27 10.38 -14.03
N ILE A 590 -29.74 9.96 -15.19
CA ILE A 590 -29.06 9.99 -16.48
C ILE A 590 -30.01 10.56 -17.51
N ASP A 591 -29.54 11.51 -18.31
CA ASP A 591 -30.36 12.20 -19.30
C ASP A 591 -29.53 12.65 -20.52
N ASN A 592 -30.19 13.06 -21.60
CA ASN A 592 -29.57 13.63 -22.79
C ASN A 592 -28.44 12.75 -23.37
N LEU A 593 -28.70 11.45 -23.56
CA LEU A 593 -27.73 10.55 -24.20
C LEU A 593 -27.57 10.93 -25.67
N LYS A 594 -26.34 11.21 -26.10
CA LYS A 594 -25.97 11.53 -27.48
C LYS A 594 -24.83 10.67 -27.94
N ILE A 595 -24.89 10.23 -29.20
CA ILE A 595 -23.81 9.49 -29.85
C ILE A 595 -23.44 10.21 -31.13
N GLU A 596 -22.19 10.63 -31.19
CA GLU A 596 -21.62 11.39 -32.29
C GLU A 596 -20.42 10.65 -32.87
N VAL A 597 -20.27 10.66 -34.19
CA VAL A 597 -19.07 10.17 -34.90
C VAL A 597 -18.31 11.36 -35.45
N TYR A 598 -16.99 11.32 -35.40
CA TYR A 598 -16.13 12.40 -35.88
C TYR A 598 -14.76 11.87 -36.35
N GLU A 599 -14.04 12.68 -37.12
CA GLU A 599 -12.74 12.30 -37.70
C GLU A 599 -11.56 12.42 -36.71
#